data_AF-A0A3Q7I8K0-F1
#
_entry.id   AF-A0A3Q7I8K0-F1
#
_cell.length_a   1.000
_cell.length_b   1.000
_cell.length_c   1.000
_cell.angle_alpha   90.00
_cell.angle_beta   90.00
_cell.angle_gamma   90.00
#
_symmetry.space_group_name_H-M   'P 1'
#
loop_
_entity.id
_entity.type
_entity.pdbx_description
1 polymer ?
#
loop_
_entity_poly.entity_id
_entity_poly.type
_entity_poly.pdbx_seq_one_letter_code
_entity_poly.pdbx_strand_id
1 'polypeptide(L)'
;MAATNILLQCGDRGTLLGSAAEAQQHAQEFCHTNYYESQEAIRFIVCYNCGHKCSCETESVIHSRKSGHTEFYDRTAEVTEEAARRNRANIRQMLRVAIDRLDEADTSEGARRQQQQQLGLPSRPVLQEGQSSLTLAAKVEQMAECLRTIQQNSMDDAAKVMQAFNSLRMFVRNIATNPDEEKYRKIRISNTAFQARVGHLRGGIEFLEVCGFERTIGGEHLYMQRENVDSDVLYAAANVLNNAIGNA
;
A
#
# COMPACT_ATOMS: atom_id res chain seq x y z
N MET A 1 -18.26 -3.32 -3.71
CA MET A 1 -18.80 -2.15 -2.99
C MET A 1 -18.09 -0.93 -3.55
N ALA A 2 -18.83 -0.01 -4.16
CA ALA A 2 -18.28 1.16 -4.81
C ALA A 2 -17.55 2.03 -3.76
N ALA A 3 -16.32 2.45 -4.06
CA ALA A 3 -15.63 3.45 -3.26
C ALA A 3 -16.42 4.76 -3.39
N THR A 4 -17.30 5.03 -2.43
CA THR A 4 -17.95 6.32 -2.29
C THR A 4 -16.86 7.34 -1.96
N ASN A 5 -16.67 8.32 -2.85
CA ASN A 5 -15.88 9.51 -2.56
C ASN A 5 -16.67 10.32 -1.51
N ILE A 6 -16.30 10.14 -0.25
CA ILE A 6 -16.91 10.75 0.94
C ILE A 6 -16.30 12.15 1.14
N LEU A 7 -17.14 13.17 1.31
CA LEU A 7 -16.73 14.55 1.62
C LEU A 7 -16.31 14.67 3.09
N LEU A 8 -15.29 15.48 3.39
CA LEU A 8 -14.94 15.88 4.75
C LEU A 8 -15.60 17.21 5.08
N GLN A 9 -16.36 17.30 6.18
CA GLN A 9 -16.97 18.55 6.64
C GLN A 9 -16.23 19.11 7.85
N CYS A 10 -15.89 20.39 7.80
CA CYS A 10 -15.40 21.12 8.97
C CYS A 10 -16.58 21.49 9.89
N GLY A 11 -16.58 21.01 11.12
CA GLY A 11 -17.66 21.25 12.09
C GLY A 11 -17.73 22.68 12.62
N ASP A 12 -16.66 23.47 12.48
CA ASP A 12 -16.62 24.85 12.97
C ASP A 12 -17.24 25.85 11.97
N ARG A 13 -17.15 25.57 10.66
CA ARG A 13 -17.66 26.47 9.59
C ARG A 13 -18.62 25.81 8.61
N GLY A 14 -18.82 24.50 8.71
CA GLY A 14 -19.68 23.73 7.82
C GLY A 14 -19.11 23.53 6.40
N THR A 15 -17.87 23.95 6.13
CA THR A 15 -17.21 23.82 4.82
C THR A 15 -17.02 22.35 4.45
N LEU A 16 -17.42 21.98 3.23
CA LEU A 16 -17.24 20.64 2.66
C LEU A 16 -15.97 20.60 1.80
N LEU A 17 -15.18 19.54 1.95
CA LEU A 17 -13.84 19.38 1.39
C LEU A 17 -13.78 18.02 0.67
N GLY A 18 -13.29 18.02 -0.56
CA GLY A 18 -13.27 16.87 -1.47
C GLY A 18 -12.11 15.91 -1.27
N SER A 19 -11.14 16.25 -0.42
CA SER A 19 -10.00 15.38 -0.12
C SER A 19 -9.38 15.66 1.25
N ALA A 20 -8.61 14.68 1.75
CA ALA A 20 -7.80 14.87 2.95
C ALA A 20 -6.74 15.99 2.79
N ALA A 21 -6.24 16.21 1.57
CA ALA A 21 -5.30 17.29 1.30
C ALA A 21 -5.96 18.68 1.40
N GLU A 22 -7.19 18.82 0.88
CA GLU A 22 -7.99 20.06 1.04
C GLU A 22 -8.35 20.30 2.51
N ALA A 23 -8.66 19.24 3.27
CA ALA A 23 -8.90 19.35 4.71
C ALA A 23 -7.66 19.81 5.49
N GLN A 24 -6.47 19.29 5.13
CA GLN A 24 -5.20 19.71 5.70
C GLN A 24 -4.89 21.18 5.37
N GLN A 25 -5.16 21.63 4.16
CA GLN A 25 -4.96 23.04 3.79
C GLN A 25 -5.93 23.95 4.55
N HIS A 26 -7.21 23.59 4.66
CA HIS A 26 -8.20 24.33 5.46
C HIS A 26 -7.82 24.37 6.96
N ALA A 27 -7.24 23.28 7.48
CA ALA A 27 -6.74 23.22 8.85
C ALA A 27 -5.58 24.19 9.06
N GLN A 28 -4.67 24.28 8.09
CA GLN A 28 -3.51 25.19 8.15
C GLN A 28 -3.92 26.65 8.01
N GLU A 29 -4.89 26.96 7.14
CA GLU A 29 -5.34 28.33 6.89
C GLU A 29 -6.24 28.88 8.01
N PHE A 30 -7.04 28.03 8.64
CA PHE A 30 -8.06 28.47 9.59
C PHE A 30 -7.96 27.85 10.99
N CYS A 31 -6.93 27.03 11.24
CA CYS A 31 -6.68 26.36 12.53
C CYS A 31 -7.85 25.53 13.05
N HIS A 32 -8.73 25.03 12.18
CA HIS A 32 -9.81 24.14 12.58
C HIS A 32 -9.29 22.70 12.71
N THR A 33 -9.84 21.97 13.68
CA THR A 33 -9.45 20.57 13.95
C THR A 33 -10.65 19.63 13.96
N ASN A 34 -11.88 20.16 13.94
CA ASN A 34 -13.08 19.38 14.03
C ASN A 34 -13.57 19.00 12.62
N TYR A 35 -13.21 17.82 12.14
CA TYR A 35 -13.64 17.30 10.85
C TYR A 35 -14.40 15.98 11.02
N TYR A 36 -15.46 15.81 10.24
CA TYR A 36 -16.21 14.57 10.19
C TYR A 36 -16.54 14.20 8.74
N GLU A 37 -16.74 12.91 8.51
CA GLU A 37 -17.15 12.37 7.23
C GLU A 37 -18.62 12.71 6.98
N SER A 38 -18.88 13.45 5.90
CA SER A 38 -20.23 13.71 5.42
C SER A 38 -20.73 12.52 4.62
N GLN A 39 -22.01 12.16 4.78
CA GLN A 39 -22.64 11.10 4.00
C GLN A 39 -22.97 11.52 2.56
N GLU A 40 -22.70 12.79 2.20
CA GLU A 40 -22.90 13.30 0.86
C GLU A 40 -21.75 12.88 -0.07
N ALA A 41 -22.11 12.36 -1.24
CA ALA A 41 -21.14 12.03 -2.27
C ALA A 41 -20.62 13.30 -2.96
N ILE A 42 -19.33 13.33 -3.28
CA ILE A 42 -18.74 14.40 -4.10
C ILE A 42 -19.46 14.45 -5.45
N ARG A 43 -20.03 15.61 -5.78
CA ARG A 43 -20.58 15.92 -7.09
C ARG A 43 -19.91 17.16 -7.66
N PHE A 44 -19.76 17.20 -8.98
CA PHE A 44 -19.21 18.35 -9.69
C PHE A 44 -20.34 19.09 -10.40
N ILE A 45 -21.12 19.84 -9.61
CA ILE A 45 -22.27 20.60 -10.09
C ILE A 45 -21.79 22.00 -10.48
N VAL A 46 -22.17 22.49 -11.65
CA VAL A 46 -21.77 23.82 -12.13
C VAL A 46 -23.00 24.68 -12.39
N CYS A 47 -22.98 25.91 -11.90
CA CYS A 47 -24.04 26.89 -12.15
C CYS A 47 -23.94 27.47 -13.57
N TYR A 48 -25.04 27.49 -14.33
CA TYR A 48 -25.07 28.08 -15.67
C TYR A 48 -24.87 29.59 -15.68
N ASN A 49 -25.45 30.30 -14.70
CA ASN A 49 -25.45 31.77 -14.69
C ASN A 49 -24.09 32.37 -14.33
N CYS A 50 -23.29 31.72 -13.49
CA CYS A 50 -22.03 32.28 -12.97
C CYS A 50 -20.81 31.35 -13.06
N GLY A 51 -21.00 30.11 -13.50
CA GLY A 51 -19.90 29.13 -13.62
C GLY A 51 -19.33 28.64 -12.29
N HIS A 52 -19.94 29.00 -11.16
CA HIS A 52 -19.49 28.52 -9.85
C HIS A 52 -19.62 27.01 -9.74
N LYS A 53 -18.57 26.36 -9.24
CA LYS A 53 -18.49 24.91 -9.10
C LYS A 53 -18.84 24.55 -7.66
N CYS A 54 -19.91 23.78 -7.50
CA CYS A 54 -20.37 23.25 -6.24
C CYS A 54 -19.94 21.78 -6.14
N SER A 55 -19.33 21.42 -5.01
CA SER A 55 -18.80 20.10 -4.69
C SER A 55 -19.85 19.11 -4.18
N CYS A 56 -21.06 19.58 -3.87
CA CYS A 56 -22.19 18.75 -3.50
C CYS A 56 -23.54 19.42 -3.82
N GLU A 57 -24.63 18.66 -3.63
CA GLU A 57 -25.99 19.15 -3.81
C GLU A 57 -26.38 20.20 -2.75
N THR A 58 -25.93 20.04 -1.51
CA THR A 58 -26.17 21.04 -0.45
C THR A 58 -25.49 22.37 -0.79
N GLU A 59 -24.30 22.33 -1.39
CA GLU A 59 -23.59 23.53 -1.83
C GLU A 59 -24.29 24.23 -2.99
N SER A 60 -24.84 23.48 -3.95
CA SER A 60 -25.63 24.08 -5.05
C SER A 60 -26.92 24.72 -4.54
N VAL A 61 -27.57 24.14 -3.53
CA VAL A 61 -28.74 24.72 -2.87
C VAL A 61 -28.37 25.99 -2.10
N ILE A 62 -27.26 25.99 -1.36
CA ILE A 62 -26.77 27.20 -0.65
C ILE A 62 -26.40 28.29 -1.66
N HIS A 63 -25.71 27.93 -2.74
CA HIS A 63 -25.38 28.83 -3.85
C HIS A 63 -26.64 29.43 -4.44
N SER A 64 -27.66 28.62 -4.72
CA SER A 64 -28.94 29.07 -5.27
C SER A 64 -29.62 30.08 -4.35
N ARG A 65 -29.69 29.80 -3.04
CA ARG A 65 -30.29 30.71 -2.05
C ARG A 65 -29.54 32.03 -1.89
N LYS A 66 -28.20 32.00 -1.96
CA LYS A 66 -27.37 33.21 -1.79
C LYS A 66 -27.31 34.08 -3.04
N SER A 67 -27.34 33.48 -4.22
CA SER A 67 -27.12 34.17 -5.50
C SER A 67 -28.36 34.30 -6.38
N GLY A 68 -29.46 33.62 -6.06
CA GLY A 68 -30.68 33.59 -6.86
C GLY A 68 -30.58 32.74 -8.14
N HIS A 69 -29.44 32.09 -8.39
CA HIS A 69 -29.26 31.24 -9.56
C HIS A 69 -29.92 29.87 -9.36
N THR A 70 -30.74 29.44 -10.32
CA THR A 70 -31.49 28.18 -10.23
C THR A 70 -31.06 27.13 -11.23
N GLU A 71 -30.28 27.51 -12.25
CA GLU A 71 -29.86 26.61 -13.31
C GLU A 71 -28.47 26.03 -13.04
N PHE A 72 -28.41 24.69 -12.94
CA PHE A 72 -27.18 23.94 -12.71
C PHE A 72 -27.12 22.69 -13.59
N TYR A 73 -25.91 22.24 -13.90
CA TYR A 73 -25.66 20.98 -14.60
C TYR A 73 -24.60 20.15 -13.89
N ASP A 74 -24.73 18.83 -13.98
CA ASP A 74 -23.85 17.88 -13.32
C ASP A 74 -22.78 17.37 -14.31
N ARG A 75 -21.51 17.63 -14.00
CA ARG A 75 -20.33 17.13 -14.75
C ARG A 75 -19.59 16.02 -14.01
N THR A 76 -20.19 15.40 -13.00
CA THR A 76 -19.52 14.41 -12.15
C THR A 76 -18.99 13.24 -12.98
N ALA A 77 -19.78 12.74 -13.94
CA ALA A 77 -19.34 11.65 -14.83
C ALA A 77 -18.13 12.06 -15.70
N GLU A 78 -18.17 13.24 -16.30
CA GLU A 78 -17.09 13.74 -17.16
C GLU A 78 -15.79 13.94 -16.37
N VAL A 79 -15.87 14.60 -15.20
CA VAL A 79 -14.71 14.90 -14.35
C VAL A 79 -14.09 13.61 -13.81
N THR A 80 -14.92 12.67 -13.37
CA THR A 80 -14.43 11.37 -12.86
C THR A 80 -13.82 10.51 -13.95
N GLU A 81 -14.40 10.48 -15.16
CA GLU A 81 -13.83 9.75 -16.29
C GLU A 81 -12.51 10.37 -16.76
N GLU A 82 -12.43 11.70 -16.83
CA GLU A 82 -11.21 12.41 -17.19
C GLU A 82 -10.10 12.19 -16.15
N ALA A 83 -10.42 12.28 -14.85
CA ALA A 83 -9.49 11.97 -13.78
C ALA A 83 -9.00 10.51 -13.85
N ALA A 84 -9.90 9.56 -14.11
CA ALA A 84 -9.54 8.15 -14.27
C ALA A 84 -8.66 7.93 -15.51
N ARG A 85 -8.92 8.63 -16.62
CA ARG A 85 -8.10 8.59 -17.84
C ARG A 85 -6.69 9.11 -17.58
N ARG A 86 -6.57 10.25 -16.88
CA ARG A 86 -5.27 10.82 -16.48
C ARG A 86 -4.51 9.88 -15.55
N ASN A 87 -5.19 9.31 -14.55
CA ASN A 87 -4.56 8.33 -13.65
C ASN A 87 -4.03 7.10 -14.41
N ARG A 88 -4.83 6.54 -15.32
CA ARG A 88 -4.40 5.43 -16.19
C ARG A 88 -3.21 5.81 -17.08
N ALA A 89 -3.16 7.04 -17.59
CA ALA A 89 -2.04 7.52 -18.41
C ALA A 89 -0.76 7.67 -17.59
N ASN A 90 -0.86 8.24 -16.38
CA ASN A 90 0.27 8.39 -15.47
C ASN A 90 0.85 7.03 -15.05
N ILE A 91 0.00 6.05 -14.70
CA ILE A 91 0.45 4.69 -14.38
C ILE A 91 1.18 4.06 -15.57
N ARG A 92 0.63 4.19 -16.78
CA ARG A 92 1.28 3.70 -18.01
C ARG A 92 2.63 4.36 -18.26
N GLN A 93 2.72 5.68 -18.08
CA GLN A 93 3.97 6.41 -18.25
C GLN A 93 5.01 6.00 -17.21
N MET A 94 4.61 5.86 -15.95
CA MET A 94 5.49 5.41 -14.86
C MET A 94 6.03 4.00 -15.13
N LEU A 95 5.19 3.08 -15.61
CA LEU A 95 5.61 1.73 -16.01
C LEU A 95 6.60 1.77 -17.18
N ARG A 96 6.37 2.60 -18.20
CA ARG A 96 7.34 2.77 -19.30
C ARG A 96 8.71 3.22 -18.77
N VAL A 97 8.74 4.27 -17.96
CA VAL A 97 10.00 4.79 -17.39
C VAL A 97 10.70 3.74 -16.52
N ALA A 98 9.95 2.92 -15.78
CA ALA A 98 10.52 1.84 -15.00
C ALA A 98 11.17 0.76 -15.88
N ILE A 99 10.52 0.38 -17.00
CA ILE A 99 11.07 -0.59 -17.96
C ILE A 99 12.34 -0.04 -18.62
N ASP A 100 12.32 1.21 -19.10
CA ASP A 100 13.49 1.82 -19.74
C ASP A 100 14.71 1.86 -18.79
N ARG A 101 14.48 2.11 -17.49
CA ARG A 101 15.54 2.06 -16.47
C ARG A 101 16.10 0.67 -16.22
N LEU A 102 15.28 -0.38 -16.36
CA LEU A 102 15.74 -1.77 -16.26
C LEU A 102 16.59 -2.14 -17.48
N ASP A 103 16.17 -1.75 -18.68
CA ASP A 103 16.92 -1.99 -19.92
C ASP A 103 18.29 -1.29 -19.91
N GLU A 104 18.36 -0.06 -19.38
CA GLU A 104 19.63 0.66 -19.20
C GLU A 104 20.54 0.00 -18.15
N ALA A 105 19.96 -0.50 -17.05
CA ALA A 105 20.72 -1.23 -16.02
C ALA A 105 21.34 -2.51 -16.60
N ASP A 106 20.58 -3.31 -17.33
CA ASP A 106 21.05 -4.53 -17.98
C ASP A 106 22.13 -4.25 -19.04
N THR A 107 21.98 -3.17 -19.81
CA THR A 107 22.99 -2.74 -20.79
C THR A 107 24.29 -2.31 -20.10
N SER A 108 24.19 -1.61 -18.98
CA SER A 108 25.35 -1.17 -18.19
C SER A 108 26.07 -2.33 -17.48
N GLU A 109 25.32 -3.33 -16.99
CA GLU A 109 25.86 -4.60 -16.48
C GLU A 109 26.55 -5.40 -17.59
N GLY A 110 25.93 -5.50 -18.77
CA GLY A 110 26.49 -6.16 -19.95
C GLY A 110 27.81 -5.54 -20.40
N ALA A 111 27.88 -4.21 -20.45
CA ALA A 111 29.09 -3.47 -20.77
C ALA A 111 30.21 -3.68 -19.72
N ARG A 112 29.86 -3.69 -18.43
CA ARG A 112 30.81 -3.98 -17.33
C ARG A 112 31.36 -5.41 -17.42
N ARG A 113 30.53 -6.41 -17.72
CA ARG A 113 30.95 -7.82 -17.89
C ARG A 113 31.91 -7.99 -19.07
N GLN A 114 31.65 -7.33 -20.19
CA GLN A 114 32.56 -7.35 -21.35
C GLN A 114 33.90 -6.68 -21.04
N GLN A 115 33.90 -5.55 -20.32
CA GLN A 115 35.13 -4.87 -19.90
C GLN A 115 35.96 -5.72 -18.94
N GLN A 116 35.31 -6.46 -18.02
CA GLN A 116 35.99 -7.34 -17.07
C GLN A 116 36.61 -8.58 -17.75
N GLN A 117 35.98 -9.11 -18.81
CA GLN A 117 36.54 -10.19 -19.63
C GLN A 117 37.73 -9.73 -20.50
N GLN A 118 37.71 -8.49 -20.99
CA GLN A 118 38.81 -7.96 -21.83
C GLN A 118 40.10 -7.67 -21.04
N LEU A 119 40.01 -7.40 -19.73
CA LEU A 119 41.19 -7.09 -18.89
C LEU A 119 41.88 -8.34 -18.31
N GLY A 120 41.42 -9.56 -18.61
CA GLY A 120 42.14 -10.81 -18.30
C GLY A 120 42.50 -11.04 -16.83
N LEU A 121 41.84 -10.36 -15.89
CA LEU A 121 42.08 -10.57 -14.46
C LEU A 121 41.37 -11.85 -14.01
N PRO A 122 42.05 -12.75 -13.28
CA PRO A 122 41.42 -13.96 -12.77
C PRO A 122 40.23 -13.57 -11.89
N SER A 123 39.12 -14.29 -12.06
CA SER A 123 37.94 -14.21 -11.20
C SER A 123 38.40 -14.23 -9.76
N ARG A 124 38.30 -13.05 -9.12
CA ARG A 124 38.62 -12.89 -7.71
C ARG A 124 37.71 -13.88 -6.96
N PRO A 125 38.26 -14.72 -6.08
CA PRO A 125 37.45 -15.64 -5.31
C PRO A 125 36.40 -14.83 -4.58
N VAL A 126 35.16 -15.28 -4.68
CA VAL A 126 34.01 -14.83 -3.89
C VAL A 126 34.49 -14.75 -2.45
N LEU A 127 34.73 -13.53 -1.97
CA LEU A 127 35.05 -13.31 -0.57
C LEU A 127 33.76 -13.55 0.21
N GLN A 128 33.78 -14.65 0.92
CA GLN A 128 32.88 -14.99 2.00
C GLN A 128 33.15 -14.03 3.16
N GLU A 129 32.29 -13.03 3.31
CA GLU A 129 32.08 -12.26 4.53
C GLU A 129 30.55 -12.09 4.60
N GLY A 130 29.81 -12.70 5.52
CA GLY A 130 30.04 -12.67 6.95
C GLY A 130 28.76 -12.13 7.56
N GLN A 131 27.81 -13.06 7.78
CA GLN A 131 26.63 -12.96 8.64
C GLN A 131 25.37 -12.30 8.04
N SER A 132 24.29 -13.11 7.99
CA SER A 132 22.87 -12.74 7.90
C SER A 132 22.28 -12.15 6.60
N SER A 133 22.54 -12.72 5.43
CA SER A 133 21.59 -12.56 4.32
C SER A 133 21.51 -13.81 3.44
N LEU A 134 20.47 -14.61 3.64
CA LEU A 134 19.98 -15.52 2.61
C LEU A 134 19.75 -14.71 1.34
N THR A 135 20.18 -15.21 0.19
CA THR A 135 19.86 -14.60 -1.10
C THR A 135 18.35 -14.41 -1.21
N LEU A 136 17.90 -13.33 -1.87
CA LEU A 136 16.46 -13.04 -2.01
C LEU A 136 15.68 -14.26 -2.54
N ALA A 137 16.28 -15.02 -3.46
CA ALA A 137 15.74 -16.29 -3.96
C ALA A 137 15.55 -17.35 -2.86
N ALA A 138 16.54 -17.56 -1.99
CA ALA A 138 16.41 -18.50 -0.87
C ALA A 138 15.35 -18.04 0.16
N LYS A 139 15.22 -16.72 0.39
CA LYS A 139 14.13 -16.18 1.24
C LYS A 139 12.76 -16.45 0.61
N VAL A 140 12.62 -16.27 -0.70
CA VAL A 140 11.38 -16.56 -1.43
C VAL A 140 10.98 -18.03 -1.35
N GLU A 141 11.95 -18.94 -1.47
CA GLU A 141 11.71 -20.38 -1.29
C GLU A 141 11.28 -20.73 0.14
N GLN A 142 11.91 -20.13 1.16
CA GLN A 142 11.51 -20.30 2.55
C GLN A 142 10.10 -19.75 2.81
N MET A 143 9.75 -18.58 2.25
CA MET A 143 8.41 -18.03 2.32
C MET A 143 7.38 -19.00 1.74
N ALA A 144 7.66 -19.59 0.57
CA ALA A 144 6.78 -20.59 -0.04
C ALA A 144 6.64 -21.86 0.82
N GLU A 145 7.72 -22.31 1.46
CA GLU A 145 7.69 -23.44 2.40
C GLU A 145 6.84 -23.14 3.64
N CYS A 146 6.93 -21.93 4.20
CA CYS A 146 6.08 -21.51 5.31
C CYS A 146 4.59 -21.54 4.91
N LEU A 147 4.24 -21.11 3.69
CA LEU A 147 2.85 -21.18 3.21
C LEU A 147 2.38 -22.62 3.00
N ARG A 148 3.23 -23.52 2.48
CA ARG A 148 2.93 -24.96 2.38
C ARG A 148 2.72 -25.58 3.76
N THR A 149 3.54 -25.21 4.73
CA THR A 149 3.40 -25.67 6.13
C THR A 149 2.09 -25.19 6.75
N ILE A 150 1.65 -23.96 6.44
CA ILE A 150 0.33 -23.45 6.89
C ILE A 150 -0.81 -24.29 6.28
N GLN A 151 -0.74 -24.58 4.98
CA GLN A 151 -1.73 -25.41 4.27
C GLN A 151 -1.79 -26.84 4.83
N GLN A 152 -0.63 -27.47 5.05
CA GLN A 152 -0.54 -28.84 5.56
C GLN A 152 -1.01 -28.98 7.02
N ASN A 153 -0.81 -27.96 7.86
CA ASN A 153 -1.27 -28.01 9.25
C ASN A 153 -2.78 -27.76 9.40
N SER A 154 -3.46 -27.24 8.38
CA SER A 154 -4.87 -26.86 8.42
C SER A 154 -5.71 -27.64 7.40
N MET A 155 -5.44 -28.94 7.24
CA MET A 155 -6.00 -29.79 6.17
C MET A 155 -7.54 -29.75 6.02
N ASP A 156 -8.29 -29.31 7.03
CA ASP A 156 -9.77 -29.29 7.02
C ASP A 156 -10.41 -27.89 7.05
N ASP A 157 -9.65 -26.79 6.98
CA ASP A 157 -10.22 -25.45 7.19
C ASP A 157 -9.60 -24.40 6.26
N ALA A 158 -9.85 -24.54 4.96
CA ALA A 158 -9.38 -23.63 3.92
C ALA A 158 -9.73 -22.15 4.21
N ALA A 159 -10.86 -21.90 4.89
CA ALA A 159 -11.25 -20.56 5.32
C ALA A 159 -10.25 -19.95 6.32
N LYS A 160 -9.71 -20.75 7.26
CA LYS A 160 -8.69 -20.30 8.20
C LYS A 160 -7.35 -20.07 7.51
N VAL A 161 -6.99 -20.93 6.56
CA VAL A 161 -5.77 -20.74 5.73
C VAL A 161 -5.85 -19.44 4.94
N MET A 162 -6.96 -19.18 4.26
CA MET A 162 -7.18 -17.91 3.56
C MET A 162 -7.16 -16.71 4.51
N GLN A 163 -7.73 -16.83 5.71
CA GLN A 163 -7.71 -15.77 6.71
C GLN A 163 -6.28 -15.48 7.21
N ALA A 164 -5.46 -16.52 7.38
CA ALA A 164 -4.04 -16.40 7.71
C ALA A 164 -3.27 -15.67 6.61
N PHE A 165 -3.42 -16.10 5.35
CA PHE A 165 -2.75 -15.49 4.20
C PHE A 165 -3.15 -14.02 4.01
N ASN A 166 -4.43 -13.70 4.15
CA ASN A 166 -4.90 -12.31 4.09
C ASN A 166 -4.33 -11.46 5.23
N SER A 167 -4.19 -12.03 6.42
CA SER A 167 -3.60 -11.33 7.57
C SER A 167 -2.10 -11.08 7.36
N LEU A 168 -1.34 -12.09 6.91
CA LEU A 168 0.07 -11.97 6.54
C LEU A 168 0.28 -10.91 5.45
N ARG A 169 -0.56 -10.92 4.40
CA ARG A 169 -0.51 -9.90 3.34
C ARG A 169 -0.77 -8.50 3.88
N MET A 170 -1.69 -8.34 4.82
CA MET A 170 -1.98 -7.05 5.43
C MET A 170 -0.79 -6.54 6.24
N PHE A 171 -0.09 -7.39 6.99
CA PHE A 171 1.14 -7.00 7.70
C PHE A 171 2.24 -6.53 6.73
N VAL A 172 2.55 -7.34 5.71
CA VAL A 172 3.57 -7.00 4.69
C VAL A 172 3.21 -5.70 3.96
N ARG A 173 1.95 -5.55 3.54
CA ARG A 173 1.47 -4.36 2.83
C ARG A 173 1.57 -3.10 3.70
N ASN A 174 1.18 -3.17 4.97
CA ASN A 174 1.21 -2.02 5.86
C ASN A 174 2.64 -1.49 6.02
N ILE A 175 3.62 -2.39 6.17
CA ILE A 175 5.04 -2.01 6.26
C ILE A 175 5.54 -1.47 4.93
N ALA A 176 5.25 -2.13 3.81
CA ALA A 176 5.69 -1.68 2.49
C ALA A 176 5.11 -0.30 2.12
N THR A 177 3.91 0.02 2.58
CA THR A 177 3.26 1.33 2.33
C THR A 177 3.78 2.40 3.28
N ASN A 178 4.01 2.06 4.55
CA ASN A 178 4.39 2.99 5.61
C ASN A 178 5.58 2.43 6.42
N PRO A 179 6.80 2.39 5.84
CA PRO A 179 7.97 1.76 6.48
C PRO A 179 8.48 2.52 7.70
N ASP A 180 8.19 3.82 7.79
CA ASP A 180 8.60 4.68 8.90
C ASP A 180 7.70 4.57 10.14
N GLU A 181 6.51 3.98 9.99
CA GLU A 181 5.53 3.95 11.07
C GLU A 181 5.73 2.75 12.01
N GLU A 182 6.25 3.02 13.20
CA GLU A 182 6.67 1.99 14.16
C GLU A 182 5.53 1.06 14.61
N LYS A 183 4.28 1.56 14.61
CA LYS A 183 3.10 0.75 14.95
C LYS A 183 2.91 -0.45 14.03
N TYR A 184 3.38 -0.38 12.78
CA TYR A 184 3.33 -1.49 11.82
C TYR A 184 4.56 -2.39 11.88
N ARG A 185 5.66 -1.91 12.46
CA ARG A 185 6.90 -2.67 12.68
C ARG A 185 6.87 -3.49 13.97
N LYS A 186 5.84 -3.35 14.81
CA LYS A 186 5.69 -4.07 16.08
C LYS A 186 4.38 -4.85 16.13
N ILE A 187 4.48 -6.17 16.25
CA ILE A 187 3.33 -7.08 16.36
C ILE A 187 3.39 -7.77 17.73
N ARG A 188 2.28 -7.72 18.47
CA ARG A 188 2.12 -8.44 19.74
C ARG A 188 1.72 -9.89 19.48
N ILE A 189 2.57 -10.84 19.86
CA ILE A 189 2.29 -12.28 19.71
C ILE A 189 1.13 -12.69 20.63
N SER A 190 0.94 -12.03 21.78
CA SER A 190 -0.17 -12.29 22.72
C SER A 190 -1.54 -11.75 22.26
N ASN A 191 -1.60 -10.96 21.18
CA ASN A 191 -2.86 -10.43 20.69
C ASN A 191 -3.76 -11.57 20.21
N THR A 192 -4.98 -11.65 20.75
CA THR A 192 -5.95 -12.72 20.45
C THR A 192 -6.30 -12.79 18.96
N ALA A 193 -6.39 -11.65 18.26
CA ALA A 193 -6.65 -11.61 16.84
C ALA A 193 -5.45 -12.10 16.01
N PHE A 194 -4.22 -11.86 16.47
CA PHE A 194 -3.02 -12.39 15.84
C PHE A 194 -2.90 -13.89 16.08
N GLN A 195 -3.06 -14.34 17.34
CA GLN A 195 -3.05 -15.75 17.71
C GLN A 195 -4.06 -16.57 16.92
N ALA A 196 -5.31 -16.11 16.86
CA ALA A 196 -6.41 -16.82 16.20
C ALA A 196 -6.27 -16.95 14.67
N ARG A 197 -5.39 -16.17 14.03
CA ARG A 197 -5.24 -16.15 12.57
C ARG A 197 -3.89 -16.62 12.07
N VAL A 198 -2.81 -16.26 12.76
CA VAL A 198 -1.42 -16.48 12.31
C VAL A 198 -0.56 -17.05 13.42
N GLY A 199 -0.77 -16.64 14.68
CA GLY A 199 0.10 -17.03 15.80
C GLY A 199 0.04 -18.51 16.19
N HIS A 200 -1.11 -19.18 15.98
CA HIS A 200 -1.21 -20.64 16.21
C HIS A 200 -0.62 -21.47 15.05
N LEU A 201 -0.25 -20.85 13.93
CA LEU A 201 0.27 -21.53 12.75
C LEU A 201 1.80 -21.45 12.75
N ARG A 202 2.47 -22.61 12.77
CA ARG A 202 3.95 -22.67 12.81
C ARG A 202 4.58 -21.87 11.66
N GLY A 203 4.08 -22.08 10.44
CA GLY A 203 4.55 -21.33 9.27
C GLY A 203 4.19 -19.85 9.26
N GLY A 204 3.23 -19.40 10.08
CA GLY A 204 2.82 -17.99 10.14
C GLY A 204 3.88 -17.09 10.77
N ILE A 205 4.51 -17.56 11.86
CA ILE A 205 5.56 -16.80 12.53
C ILE A 205 6.88 -16.93 11.77
N GLU A 206 7.22 -18.14 11.30
CA GLU A 206 8.40 -18.36 10.45
C GLU A 206 8.38 -17.47 9.21
N PHE A 207 7.22 -17.29 8.56
CA PHE A 207 7.07 -16.39 7.41
C PHE A 207 7.42 -14.93 7.77
N LEU A 208 6.97 -14.45 8.92
CA LEU A 208 7.27 -13.08 9.38
C LEU A 208 8.76 -12.93 9.68
N GLU A 209 9.40 -13.95 10.25
CA GLU A 209 10.84 -13.95 10.47
C GLU A 209 11.63 -13.84 9.16
N VAL A 210 11.23 -14.59 8.14
CA VAL A 210 11.86 -14.53 6.80
C VAL A 210 11.65 -13.16 6.13
N CYS A 211 10.54 -12.48 6.43
CA CYS A 211 10.29 -11.11 5.98
C CYS A 211 11.15 -10.05 6.68
N GLY A 212 11.84 -10.41 7.78
CA GLY A 212 12.70 -9.50 8.55
C GLY A 212 12.17 -9.09 9.92
N PHE A 213 11.13 -9.75 10.44
CA PHE A 213 10.73 -9.59 11.84
C PHE A 213 11.63 -10.41 12.76
N GLU A 214 12.02 -9.83 13.88
CA GLU A 214 12.79 -10.50 14.92
C GLU A 214 11.92 -10.70 16.16
N ARG A 215 12.05 -11.85 16.82
CA ARG A 215 11.44 -12.05 18.14
C ARG A 215 12.20 -11.21 19.16
N THR A 216 11.50 -10.31 19.83
CA THR A 216 12.09 -9.54 20.93
C THR A 216 12.47 -10.48 22.09
N ILE A 217 13.51 -10.12 22.85
CA ILE A 217 13.98 -10.83 24.04
C ILE A 217 12.80 -10.95 25.03
N GLY A 218 12.22 -12.14 25.13
CA GLY A 218 10.97 -12.41 25.88
C GLY A 218 9.88 -13.11 25.05
N GLY A 219 9.98 -13.14 23.73
CA GLY A 219 9.06 -13.88 22.85
C GLY A 219 7.63 -13.31 22.77
N GLU A 220 7.38 -12.15 23.39
CA GLU A 220 6.05 -11.54 23.44
C GLU A 220 5.71 -10.67 22.22
N HIS A 221 6.74 -10.17 21.53
CA HIS A 221 6.61 -9.25 20.40
C HIS A 221 7.49 -9.69 19.22
N LEU A 222 6.98 -9.51 18.01
CA LEU A 222 7.75 -9.48 16.78
C LEU A 222 8.04 -8.01 16.45
N TYR A 223 9.31 -7.69 16.20
CA TYR A 223 9.76 -6.34 15.90
C TYR A 223 10.65 -6.33 14.66
N MET A 224 10.41 -5.39 13.76
CA MET A 224 11.24 -5.17 12.57
C MET A 224 12.02 -3.87 12.76
N GLN A 225 13.35 -3.95 12.79
CA GLN A 225 14.22 -2.77 12.82
C GLN A 225 14.11 -1.99 11.51
N ARG A 226 14.33 -0.67 11.54
CA ARG A 226 14.18 0.18 10.34
C ARG A 226 15.18 -0.20 9.26
N GLU A 227 16.37 -0.61 9.67
CA GLU A 227 17.47 -1.04 8.82
C GLU A 227 17.20 -2.41 8.16
N ASN A 228 16.30 -3.21 8.74
CA ASN A 228 15.92 -4.52 8.23
C ASN A 228 14.69 -4.48 7.30
N VAL A 229 14.14 -3.29 7.03
CA VAL A 229 13.04 -3.11 6.08
C VAL A 229 13.59 -3.17 4.65
N ASP A 230 13.72 -4.39 4.12
CA ASP A 230 14.11 -4.63 2.74
C ASP A 230 12.87 -4.59 1.83
N SER A 231 12.76 -3.55 1.02
CA SER A 231 11.62 -3.34 0.14
C SER A 231 11.48 -4.45 -0.91
N ASP A 232 12.59 -5.07 -1.35
CA ASP A 232 12.58 -6.14 -2.34
C ASP A 232 12.09 -7.45 -1.73
N VAL A 233 12.51 -7.75 -0.49
CA VAL A 233 12.02 -8.90 0.28
C VAL A 233 10.53 -8.79 0.56
N LEU A 234 10.05 -7.60 0.94
CA LEU A 234 8.62 -7.37 1.20
C LEU A 234 7.78 -7.47 -0.08
N TYR A 235 8.28 -6.94 -1.19
CA TYR A 235 7.61 -7.07 -2.49
C TYR A 235 7.53 -8.54 -2.93
N ALA A 236 8.63 -9.29 -2.78
CA ALA A 236 8.67 -10.71 -3.07
C ALA A 236 7.71 -11.51 -2.18
N ALA A 237 7.68 -11.22 -0.88
CA ALA A 237 6.74 -11.82 0.08
C ALA A 237 5.28 -11.57 -0.31
N ALA A 238 4.95 -10.33 -0.70
CA ALA A 238 3.61 -9.97 -1.16
C ALA A 238 3.23 -10.74 -2.44
N ASN A 239 4.17 -10.91 -3.37
CA ASN A 239 3.93 -11.68 -4.59
C ASN A 239 3.68 -13.16 -4.31
N VAL A 240 4.50 -13.79 -3.45
CA VAL A 240 4.33 -15.18 -3.01
C VAL A 240 2.97 -15.39 -2.35
N LEU A 241 2.55 -14.48 -1.47
CA LEU A 241 1.22 -14.51 -0.84
C LEU A 241 0.09 -14.32 -1.86
N ASN A 242 0.22 -13.41 -2.83
CA ASN A 242 -0.80 -13.20 -3.84
C ASN A 242 -0.96 -14.41 -4.77
N ASN A 243 0.15 -15.04 -5.16
CA ASN A 243 0.12 -16.28 -5.93
C ASN A 243 -0.51 -17.43 -5.12
N ALA A 244 -0.21 -17.52 -3.82
CA ALA A 244 -0.82 -18.53 -2.96
C ALA A 244 -2.33 -18.32 -2.76
N ILE A 245 -2.79 -17.06 -2.68
CA ILE A 245 -4.22 -16.73 -2.57
C ILE A 245 -4.94 -16.93 -3.91
N GLY A 246 -4.29 -16.62 -5.04
CA GLY A 246 -4.89 -16.77 -6.37
C GLY A 246 -4.95 -18.21 -6.88
N ASN A 247 -4.10 -19.10 -6.36
CA ASN A 247 -4.05 -20.52 -6.71
C ASN A 247 -4.74 -21.44 -5.68
N ALA A 248 -5.29 -20.91 -4.58
CA ALA A 248 -6.03 -21.64 -3.55
C ALA A 248 -7.54 -21.51 -3.77
#